data_AF-A0A355WH61-F1
#
_entry.id   AF-A0A355WH61-F1
#
_cell.length_a   1.000
_cell.length_b   1.000
_cell.length_c   1.000
_cell.angle_alpha   90.00
_cell.angle_beta   90.00
_cell.angle_gamma   90.00
#
_symmetry.space_group_name_H-M   'P 1'
#
loop_
_entity.id
_entity.type
_entity.pdbx_description
1 polymer ?
#
loop_
_entity_poly.entity_id
_entity_poly.type
_entity_poly.pdbx_seq_one_letter_code
_entity_poly.pdbx_strand_id
1 'polypeptide(L)'
;MTLHPADQLAFDKAMVAQPVWNRFNTAADALNLAENMLLHAGPSFASPDLITLPILNSACVAAVYEGIARDFDQAEAMIMAGEILLKPAQDHDVVTPLAAVVSASMPLHTVYDAW
;
A
#
# COMPACT_ATOMS: atom_id res chain seq x y z
N MET A 1 14.38 34.43 -3.19
CA MET A 1 13.57 33.69 -4.17
C MET A 1 12.17 33.64 -3.61
N THR A 2 11.18 34.22 -4.30
CA THR A 2 9.79 34.24 -3.83
C THR A 2 9.11 32.98 -4.32
N LEU A 3 8.55 32.17 -3.42
CA LEU A 3 7.79 30.97 -3.78
C LEU A 3 6.48 31.36 -4.48
N HIS A 4 5.99 30.49 -5.37
CA HIS A 4 4.64 30.64 -5.92
C HIS A 4 3.60 30.50 -4.79
N PRO A 5 2.45 31.21 -4.80
CA PRO A 5 1.47 31.12 -3.71
C PRO A 5 0.98 29.70 -3.41
N ALA A 6 0.86 28.85 -4.42
CA ALA A 6 0.48 27.44 -4.24
C ALA A 6 1.57 26.64 -3.49
N ASP A 7 2.85 26.90 -3.77
CA ASP A 7 3.97 26.23 -3.10
C ASP A 7 4.06 26.67 -1.64
N GLN A 8 3.85 27.97 -1.39
CA GLN A 8 3.80 28.50 -0.03
C GLN A 8 2.66 27.85 0.77
N LEU A 9 1.46 27.74 0.19
CA LEU A 9 0.33 27.09 0.84
C LEU A 9 0.60 25.60 1.14
N ALA A 10 1.20 24.87 0.20
CA ALA A 10 1.55 23.47 0.39
C ALA A 10 2.59 23.29 1.51
N PHE A 11 3.62 24.14 1.53
CA PHE A 11 4.64 24.16 2.58
C PHE A 11 4.04 24.47 3.94
N ASP A 12 3.21 25.51 4.04
CA ASP A 12 2.59 25.94 5.29
C ASP A 12 1.72 24.83 5.88
N LYS A 13 0.89 24.16 5.07
CA LYS A 13 0.08 23.01 5.50
C LYS A 13 0.95 21.85 6.00
N ALA A 14 2.03 21.54 5.29
CA ALA A 14 2.92 20.44 5.68
C ALA A 14 3.69 20.73 6.98
N MET A 15 4.11 21.98 7.20
CA MET A 15 4.92 22.35 8.38
C MET A 15 4.12 22.42 9.68
N VAL A 16 2.81 22.64 9.60
CA VAL A 16 1.98 22.72 10.81
C VAL A 16 1.35 21.40 11.22
N ALA A 17 1.31 20.41 10.32
CA ALA A 17 0.71 19.10 10.58
C ALA A 17 1.19 18.48 11.91
N GLN A 18 0.27 17.93 12.69
CA GLN A 18 0.51 17.28 13.98
C GLN A 18 0.11 15.80 13.88
N PRO A 19 0.97 14.93 13.30
CA PRO A 19 0.64 13.52 13.13
C PRO A 19 0.57 12.82 14.49
N VAL A 20 -0.60 12.26 14.80
CA VAL A 20 -0.85 11.49 16.02
C VAL A 20 -1.20 10.06 15.65
N TRP A 21 -0.46 9.11 16.23
CA TRP A 21 -0.85 7.71 16.17
C TRP A 21 -1.99 7.43 17.16
N ASN A 22 -3.09 6.89 16.65
CA ASN A 22 -4.30 6.64 17.44
C ASN A 22 -4.44 5.18 17.87
N ARG A 23 -4.38 4.26 16.89
CA ARG A 23 -4.77 2.85 17.06
C ARG A 23 -4.22 1.97 15.95
N PHE A 24 -4.52 0.67 16.06
CA PHE A 24 -4.37 -0.30 14.98
C PHE A 24 -5.74 -0.65 14.39
N ASN A 25 -5.79 -0.81 13.07
CA ASN A 25 -6.90 -1.41 12.32
C ASN A 25 -6.32 -2.33 11.24
N THR A 26 -7.05 -3.34 10.80
CA THR A 26 -6.66 -4.08 9.59
C THR A 26 -6.81 -3.18 8.35
N ALA A 27 -6.11 -3.50 7.27
CA ALA A 27 -6.29 -2.79 6.01
C ALA A 27 -7.73 -2.92 5.46
N ALA A 28 -8.37 -4.07 5.66
CA ALA A 28 -9.78 -4.29 5.34
C ALA A 28 -10.68 -3.29 6.07
N ASP A 29 -10.56 -3.18 7.40
CA ASP A 29 -11.42 -2.30 8.20
C ASP A 29 -11.13 -0.81 7.94
N ALA A 30 -9.85 -0.45 7.76
CA ALA A 30 -9.44 0.95 7.63
C ALA A 30 -9.74 1.53 6.24
N LEU A 31 -9.63 0.71 5.18
CA LEU A 31 -9.62 1.16 3.80
C LEU A 31 -10.73 0.53 2.95
N ASN A 32 -11.51 -0.42 3.51
CA ASN A 32 -12.35 -1.34 2.75
C ASN A 32 -11.56 -2.07 1.65
N LEU A 33 -10.32 -2.47 1.97
CA LEU A 33 -9.44 -3.15 1.02
C LEU A 33 -10.03 -4.52 0.66
N ALA A 34 -10.23 -4.77 -0.64
CA ALA A 34 -10.75 -6.04 -1.12
C ALA A 34 -9.78 -7.20 -0.82
N GLU A 35 -10.32 -8.39 -0.56
CA GLU A 35 -9.51 -9.57 -0.20
C GLU A 35 -8.45 -9.90 -1.27
N ASN A 36 -8.79 -9.80 -2.56
CA ASN A 36 -7.86 -10.08 -3.65
C ASN A 36 -7.00 -8.86 -4.07
N MET A 37 -6.89 -7.83 -3.24
CA MET A 37 -6.08 -6.65 -3.49
C MET A 37 -4.91 -6.56 -2.50
N LEU A 38 -3.72 -6.31 -3.04
CA LEU A 38 -2.48 -6.13 -2.31
C LEU A 38 -1.89 -4.75 -2.63
N LEU A 39 -1.41 -4.03 -1.61
CA LEU A 39 -0.79 -2.71 -1.79
C LEU A 39 0.74 -2.81 -1.78
N HIS A 40 1.42 -2.09 -2.68
CA HIS A 40 2.88 -2.04 -2.77
C HIS A 40 3.42 -0.61 -2.72
N ALA A 41 4.71 -0.44 -2.43
CA ALA A 41 5.36 0.86 -2.47
C ALA A 41 5.57 1.35 -3.91
N GLY A 42 5.55 2.68 -4.10
CA GLY A 42 5.88 3.30 -5.38
C GLY A 42 4.74 3.33 -6.39
N PRO A 43 4.96 3.88 -7.59
CA PRO A 43 3.91 4.09 -8.59
C PRO A 43 3.41 2.76 -9.18
N SER A 44 2.24 2.80 -9.83
CA SER A 44 1.65 1.62 -10.47
C SER A 44 2.61 0.99 -11.47
N PHE A 45 2.67 -0.34 -11.47
CA PHE A 45 3.26 -1.09 -12.58
C PHE A 45 2.36 -0.98 -13.81
N ALA A 46 2.95 -0.83 -15.00
CA ALA A 46 2.18 -0.78 -16.25
C ALA A 46 1.67 -2.17 -16.68
N SER A 47 2.35 -3.22 -16.23
CA SER A 47 2.03 -4.62 -16.50
C SER A 47 2.69 -5.54 -15.45
N PRO A 48 2.19 -6.78 -15.25
CA PRO A 48 2.75 -7.69 -14.24
C PRO A 48 4.23 -8.05 -14.43
N ASP A 49 4.73 -8.08 -15.67
CA ASP A 49 6.15 -8.36 -15.99
C ASP A 49 7.11 -7.25 -15.51
N LEU A 50 6.60 -6.07 -15.16
CA LEU A 50 7.38 -4.98 -14.58
C LEU A 50 7.42 -5.03 -13.05
N ILE A 51 6.68 -5.94 -12.40
CA ILE A 51 6.74 -6.12 -10.96
C ILE A 51 8.15 -6.60 -10.61
N THR A 52 8.84 -5.84 -9.76
CA THR A 52 10.17 -6.24 -9.31
C THR A 52 10.11 -7.50 -8.45
N LEU A 53 11.08 -8.39 -8.61
CA LEU A 53 11.12 -9.67 -7.90
C LEU A 53 10.96 -9.55 -6.37
N PRO A 54 11.56 -8.56 -5.66
CA PRO A 54 11.34 -8.40 -4.23
C PRO A 54 9.88 -8.09 -3.85
N ILE A 55 9.19 -7.28 -4.64
CA ILE A 55 7.76 -6.96 -4.42
C ILE A 55 6.91 -8.17 -4.76
N LEU A 56 7.20 -8.86 -5.87
CA LEU A 56 6.50 -10.09 -6.25
C LEU A 56 6.58 -11.14 -5.15
N ASN A 57 7.77 -11.39 -4.61
CA ASN A 57 7.96 -12.35 -3.53
C ASN A 57 7.14 -11.98 -2.28
N SER A 58 7.12 -10.69 -1.92
CA SER A 58 6.33 -10.21 -0.76
C SER A 58 4.82 -10.33 -1.02
N ALA A 59 4.39 -10.09 -2.26
CA ALA A 59 3.00 -10.29 -2.67
C ALA A 59 2.59 -11.76 -2.63
N CYS A 60 3.46 -12.68 -3.07
CA CYS A 60 3.22 -14.12 -2.97
C CYS A 60 3.09 -14.56 -1.50
N VAL A 61 3.95 -14.05 -0.62
CA VAL A 61 3.86 -14.31 0.83
C VAL A 61 2.54 -13.79 1.39
N ALA A 62 2.14 -12.57 1.02
CA ALA A 62 0.89 -11.97 1.47
C ALA A 62 -0.35 -12.75 0.98
N ALA A 63 -0.36 -13.18 -0.27
CA ALA A 63 -1.44 -13.98 -0.85
C ALA A 63 -1.61 -15.34 -0.16
N VAL A 64 -0.50 -16.00 0.20
CA VAL A 64 -0.53 -17.26 0.97
C VAL A 64 -0.93 -16.99 2.43
N TYR A 65 -0.46 -15.90 3.03
CA TYR A 65 -0.84 -15.50 4.38
C TYR A 65 -2.36 -15.27 4.52
N GLU A 66 -2.99 -14.64 3.52
CA GLU A 66 -4.45 -14.46 3.46
C GLU A 66 -5.22 -15.74 3.09
N GLY A 67 -4.52 -16.81 2.69
CA GLY A 67 -5.14 -18.06 2.24
C GLY A 67 -5.82 -17.98 0.87
N ILE A 68 -5.55 -16.93 0.09
CA ILE A 68 -6.04 -16.74 -1.29
C ILE A 68 -5.36 -17.74 -2.23
N ALA A 69 -4.07 -18.00 -1.99
CA ALA A 69 -3.27 -18.99 -2.70
C ALA A 69 -2.76 -20.06 -1.72
N ARG A 70 -2.66 -21.31 -2.19
CA ARG A 70 -2.23 -22.46 -1.40
C ARG A 70 -0.70 -22.52 -1.20
N ASP A 71 0.04 -21.95 -2.14
CA ASP A 71 1.50 -21.94 -2.23
C ASP A 71 1.98 -20.75 -3.06
N PHE A 72 3.30 -20.51 -3.07
CA PHE A 72 3.89 -19.36 -3.75
C PHE A 72 3.79 -19.47 -5.28
N ASP A 73 3.86 -20.68 -5.85
CA ASP A 73 3.72 -20.89 -7.29
C ASP A 73 2.32 -20.49 -7.77
N GLN A 74 1.27 -20.88 -7.02
CA GLN A 74 -0.09 -20.45 -7.30
C GLN A 74 -0.25 -18.94 -7.11
N ALA A 75 0.32 -18.37 -6.05
CA ALA A 75 0.23 -16.94 -5.79
C ALA A 75 0.84 -16.11 -6.93
N GLU A 76 2.04 -16.49 -7.40
CA GLU A 76 2.70 -15.83 -8.52
C GLU A 76 1.85 -15.94 -9.80
N ALA A 77 1.32 -17.14 -10.10
CA ALA A 77 0.44 -17.33 -11.25
C ALA A 77 -0.80 -16.43 -11.21
N MET A 78 -1.46 -16.31 -10.05
CA MET A 78 -2.64 -15.45 -9.87
C MET A 78 -2.31 -13.96 -9.98
N ILE A 79 -1.16 -13.52 -9.47
CA ILE A 79 -0.67 -12.14 -9.62
C ILE A 79 -0.39 -11.83 -11.10
N MET A 80 0.32 -12.73 -11.78
CA MET A 80 0.66 -12.56 -13.20
C MET A 80 -0.58 -12.61 -14.11
N ALA A 81 -1.61 -13.36 -13.72
CA ALA A 81 -2.90 -13.39 -14.40
C ALA A 81 -3.81 -12.18 -14.08
N GLY A 82 -3.45 -11.35 -13.10
CA GLY A 82 -4.26 -10.21 -12.65
C GLY A 82 -5.49 -10.60 -11.81
N GLU A 83 -5.54 -11.83 -11.30
CA GLU A 83 -6.58 -12.30 -10.37
C GLU A 83 -6.37 -11.71 -8.97
N ILE A 84 -5.10 -11.57 -8.57
CA ILE A 84 -4.67 -10.78 -7.42
C ILE A 84 -4.16 -9.43 -7.93
N LEU A 85 -4.76 -8.35 -7.44
CA LEU A 85 -4.47 -6.99 -7.90
C LEU A 85 -3.36 -6.37 -7.04
N LEU A 86 -2.25 -5.95 -7.66
CA LEU A 86 -1.27 -5.08 -7.02
C LEU A 86 -1.60 -3.61 -7.29
N LYS A 87 -1.72 -2.81 -6.22
CA LYS A 87 -2.02 -1.37 -6.31
C LYS A 87 -1.01 -0.52 -5.52
N PRO A 88 -0.73 0.72 -5.94
CA PRO A 88 0.11 1.64 -5.18
C PRO A 88 -0.50 1.95 -3.82
N ALA A 89 0.25 1.79 -2.74
CA ALA A 89 -0.23 2.05 -1.39
C ALA A 89 -0.65 3.52 -1.19
N GLN A 90 0.08 4.47 -1.80
CA GLN A 90 -0.19 5.89 -1.66
C GLN A 90 -1.50 6.35 -2.32
N ASP A 91 -2.07 5.56 -3.24
CA ASP A 91 -3.39 5.84 -3.83
C ASP A 91 -4.52 5.46 -2.85
N HIS A 92 -4.16 4.83 -1.72
CA HIS A 92 -5.05 4.34 -0.66
C HIS A 92 -4.69 4.92 0.72
N ASP A 93 -4.00 6.08 0.77
CA ASP A 93 -3.54 6.72 2.01
C ASP A 93 -2.65 5.84 2.90
N VAL A 94 -1.93 4.88 2.28
CA VAL A 94 -0.98 3.99 2.97
C VAL A 94 0.44 4.24 2.48
N VAL A 95 1.40 4.17 3.40
CA VAL A 95 2.82 4.07 3.06
C VAL A 95 3.37 2.74 3.55
N THR A 96 4.15 2.07 2.70
CA THR A 96 4.80 0.79 3.02
C THR A 96 6.28 0.86 2.62
N PRO A 97 7.21 0.36 3.45
CA PRO A 97 8.64 0.51 3.18
C PRO A 97 9.14 -0.49 2.14
N LEU A 98 9.95 0.00 1.20
CA LEU A 98 10.72 -0.82 0.25
C LEU A 98 9.84 -1.81 -0.53
N ALA A 99 10.01 -3.10 -0.28
CA ALA A 99 9.30 -4.18 -0.98
C ALA A 99 8.13 -4.76 -0.16
N ALA A 100 7.84 -4.21 1.02
CA ALA A 100 6.74 -4.71 1.85
C ALA A 100 5.40 -4.51 1.14
N VAL A 101 4.56 -5.54 1.23
CA VAL A 101 3.21 -5.56 0.68
C VAL A 101 2.21 -5.58 1.83
N VAL A 102 1.10 -4.85 1.67
CA VAL A 102 -0.02 -4.84 2.61
C VAL A 102 -1.17 -5.65 2.04
N SER A 103 -1.68 -6.60 2.82
CA SER A 103 -2.90 -7.36 2.52
C SER A 103 -4.04 -6.99 3.47
N ALA A 104 -5.25 -7.45 3.15
CA ALA A 104 -6.49 -7.09 3.84
C ALA A 104 -6.44 -7.31 5.37
N SER A 105 -5.89 -8.43 5.83
CA SER A 105 -5.83 -8.79 7.26
C SER A 105 -4.64 -8.18 8.00
N MET A 106 -3.69 -7.53 7.31
CA MET A 106 -2.52 -6.95 7.97
C MET A 106 -2.89 -5.72 8.81
N PRO A 107 -2.36 -5.59 10.04
CA PRO A 107 -2.59 -4.42 10.88
C PRO A 107 -1.81 -3.20 10.38
N LEU A 108 -2.48 -2.05 10.37
CA LEU A 108 -1.95 -0.74 10.03
C LEU A 108 -1.92 0.18 11.24
N HIS A 109 -0.92 1.05 11.32
CA HIS A 109 -0.93 2.17 12.26
C HIS A 109 -1.82 3.27 11.70
N THR A 110 -2.94 3.58 12.36
CA THR A 110 -3.79 4.71 11.95
C THR A 110 -3.24 6.01 12.51
N VAL A 111 -2.76 6.87 11.62
CA VAL A 111 -2.24 8.21 11.93
C VAL A 111 -3.22 9.25 11.40
N TYR A 112 -3.49 10.29 12.17
CA TYR A 112 -4.30 11.43 11.73
C TYR A 112 -3.59 12.75 12.06
N ASP A 113 -3.92 13.81 11.32
CA ASP A 113 -3.49 15.16 11.64
C ASP A 113 -4.42 15.75 12.71
N ALA A 114 -3.88 16.17 13.84
CA ALA A 114 -4.64 16.67 14.99
C ALA A 114 -4.95 18.17 14.95
N TRP A 115 -4.77 18.80 13.78
CA TRP A 115 -5.14 20.20 13.51
C TRP A 115 -6.65 20.46 13.45
#